data_AF-A0A166R7C1-F1
#
_entry.id   AF-A0A166R7C1-F1
#
_cell.length_a   1.000
_cell.length_b   1.000
_cell.length_c   1.000
_cell.angle_alpha   90.00
_cell.angle_beta   90.00
_cell.angle_gamma   90.00
#
_symmetry.space_group_name_H-M   'P 1'
#
loop_
_entity.id
_entity.type
_entity.pdbx_description
1 polymer ?
#
loop_
_entity_poly.entity_id
_entity_poly.type
_entity_poly.pdbx_seq_one_letter_code
_entity_poly.pdbx_strand_id
1 'polypeptide(L)'
;MPDPESDTVQLQFDKGSLVKKSPEGAASEEYTAEPITPGDRIGFTVEVKDNAIAVNSALSEVITTHDRTLDFGSRAHAEAYASQLSAGDGSLRIQAAPVNDPRDVDAYLLADHTPSISEPAATDGKTWTFDVGANLYGALGEAILTGASKPHALYYFVREDLEFDDGDIEFGLVLEVERGTPISVAHPDGEKRWTPDCIVRAKDGWDGCVLSRYYCEIKTGNASFERSQGMVMEELAAQERVLKIRVRIENLPEQYSLRINEVTPAE
;
A
#
# COMPACT_ATOMS: atom_id res chain seq x y z
N MET A 1 6.38 -6.65 -49.69
CA MET A 1 5.12 -6.63 -48.92
C MET A 1 4.70 -8.06 -48.68
N PRO A 2 4.97 -8.59 -47.47
CA PRO A 2 4.09 -9.58 -46.84
C PRO A 2 3.60 -9.10 -45.47
N ASP A 3 2.38 -9.52 -45.11
CA ASP A 3 1.63 -9.20 -43.89
C ASP A 3 2.32 -9.64 -42.59
N PRO A 4 2.16 -8.89 -41.48
CA PRO A 4 2.39 -9.41 -40.14
C PRO A 4 1.10 -10.09 -39.65
N GLU A 5 0.98 -11.40 -39.84
CA GLU A 5 -0.04 -12.17 -39.11
C GLU A 5 0.26 -12.07 -37.61
N SER A 6 -0.71 -11.51 -36.89
CA SER A 6 -0.70 -11.44 -35.44
C SER A 6 -0.80 -12.85 -34.86
N ASP A 7 0.19 -13.26 -34.07
CA ASP A 7 0.08 -14.39 -33.15
C ASP A 7 -0.91 -14.04 -32.02
N THR A 8 -2.19 -13.99 -32.34
CA THR A 8 -3.26 -14.05 -31.34
C THR A 8 -3.40 -15.50 -30.90
N VAL A 9 -2.76 -15.83 -29.78
CA VAL A 9 -2.97 -17.10 -29.09
C VAL A 9 -4.39 -17.11 -28.51
N GLN A 10 -5.32 -17.71 -29.23
CA GLN A 10 -6.68 -17.92 -28.74
C GLN A 10 -6.67 -19.07 -27.73
N LEU A 11 -6.85 -18.76 -26.44
CA LEU A 11 -7.01 -19.77 -25.39
C LEU A 11 -8.38 -20.44 -25.52
N GLN A 12 -8.40 -21.74 -25.78
CA GLN A 12 -9.63 -22.53 -25.87
C GLN A 12 -9.87 -23.28 -24.55
N PHE A 13 -11.09 -23.16 -24.03
CA PHE A 13 -11.51 -23.79 -22.77
C PHE A 13 -12.53 -24.90 -23.07
N ASP A 14 -12.33 -26.09 -22.49
CA ASP A 14 -13.36 -27.12 -22.41
C ASP A 14 -13.58 -27.51 -20.95
N LYS A 15 -14.85 -27.53 -20.53
CA LYS A 15 -15.31 -27.88 -19.16
C LYS A 15 -14.50 -27.25 -18.02
N GLY A 16 -14.13 -25.98 -18.16
CA GLY A 16 -13.50 -25.20 -17.09
C GLY A 16 -12.02 -25.50 -16.83
N SER A 17 -11.32 -26.19 -17.73
CA SER A 17 -9.86 -26.39 -17.64
C SER A 17 -9.14 -25.95 -18.90
N LEU A 18 -7.96 -25.32 -18.73
CA LEU A 18 -7.12 -24.83 -19.82
C LEU A 18 -6.38 -25.99 -20.48
N VAL A 19 -6.60 -26.24 -21.77
CA VAL A 19 -5.89 -27.30 -22.51
C VAL A 19 -4.64 -26.70 -23.16
N LYS A 20 -3.45 -26.92 -22.57
CA LYS A 20 -2.18 -26.58 -23.24
C LYS A 20 -1.88 -27.62 -24.32
N LYS A 21 -1.75 -27.17 -25.58
CA LYS A 21 -1.15 -27.96 -26.65
C LYS A 21 0.36 -27.72 -26.62
N SER A 22 1.15 -28.72 -26.26
CA SER A 22 2.61 -28.65 -26.41
C SER A 22 2.97 -28.72 -27.90
N PRO A 23 3.74 -27.77 -28.45
CA PRO A 23 4.56 -28.05 -29.61
C PRO A 23 5.83 -28.75 -29.13
N GLU A 24 6.11 -29.89 -29.74
CA GLU A 24 7.30 -30.70 -29.52
C GLU A 24 8.59 -29.91 -29.82
N GLY A 25 9.61 -30.08 -28.97
CA GLY A 25 11.00 -29.90 -29.36
C GLY A 25 11.63 -28.52 -29.12
N ALA A 26 11.87 -28.18 -27.85
CA ALA A 26 13.03 -27.37 -27.48
C ALA A 26 13.51 -27.83 -26.11
N ALA A 27 14.66 -28.51 -26.08
CA ALA A 27 15.34 -28.83 -24.84
C ALA A 27 15.73 -27.51 -24.16
N SER A 28 15.00 -27.13 -23.11
CA SER A 28 15.46 -26.13 -22.16
C SER A 28 16.51 -26.78 -21.28
N GLU A 29 17.76 -26.44 -21.50
CA GLU A 29 18.79 -26.61 -20.47
C GLU A 29 18.32 -25.85 -19.23
N GLU A 30 17.89 -26.60 -18.21
CA GLU A 30 17.68 -26.08 -16.86
C GLU A 30 19.04 -25.54 -16.37
N TYR A 31 19.25 -24.23 -16.48
CA TYR A 31 20.23 -23.54 -15.66
C TYR A 31 19.74 -23.64 -14.20
N THR A 32 20.08 -24.72 -13.53
CA THR A 32 19.99 -24.83 -12.08
C THR A 32 21.10 -23.96 -11.49
N ALA A 33 20.79 -22.66 -11.32
CA ALA A 33 21.63 -21.77 -10.53
C ALA A 33 21.84 -22.42 -9.15
N GLU A 34 23.08 -22.52 -8.69
CA GLU A 34 23.38 -23.12 -7.39
C GLU A 34 22.56 -22.41 -6.29
N PRO A 35 21.96 -23.18 -5.37
CA PRO A 35 21.19 -22.60 -4.27
C PRO A 35 22.11 -21.73 -3.41
N ILE A 36 21.71 -20.47 -3.19
CA ILE A 36 22.48 -19.54 -2.38
C ILE A 36 22.17 -19.81 -0.92
N THR A 37 23.20 -20.11 -0.11
CA THR A 37 23.05 -20.28 1.33
C THR A 37 23.52 -19.00 2.05
N PRO A 38 22.70 -18.42 2.94
CA PRO A 38 23.14 -17.32 3.81
C PRO A 38 24.38 -17.71 4.63
N GLY A 39 25.32 -16.78 4.83
CA GLY A 39 26.54 -17.02 5.61
C GLY A 39 27.74 -17.58 4.82
N ASP A 40 27.54 -18.06 3.58
CA ASP A 40 28.65 -18.55 2.72
C ASP A 40 29.62 -17.44 2.29
N ARG A 41 29.11 -16.20 2.23
CA ARG A 41 29.89 -14.99 1.94
C ARG A 41 29.40 -13.86 2.84
N ILE A 42 30.32 -13.08 3.37
CA ILE A 42 30.04 -11.99 4.31
C ILE A 42 30.42 -10.62 3.71
N GLY A 43 29.77 -9.54 4.18
CA GLY A 43 30.03 -8.17 3.72
C GLY A 43 28.79 -7.35 3.34
N PHE A 44 27.59 -7.94 3.42
CA PHE A 44 26.30 -7.28 3.24
C PHE A 44 25.25 -7.96 4.13
N THR A 45 24.80 -7.27 5.17
CA THR A 45 23.99 -7.83 6.24
C THR A 45 22.52 -7.42 6.07
N VAL A 46 21.63 -8.41 6.09
CA VAL A 46 20.19 -8.22 5.83
C VAL A 46 19.36 -8.73 7.00
N GLU A 47 18.55 -7.86 7.59
CA GLU A 47 17.60 -8.27 8.62
C GLU A 47 16.28 -8.73 7.98
N VAL A 48 15.81 -9.92 8.35
CA VAL A 48 14.53 -10.46 7.90
C VAL A 48 13.40 -9.93 8.78
N LYS A 49 12.40 -9.29 8.15
CA LYS A 49 11.23 -8.78 8.87
C LYS A 49 10.13 -9.83 9.00
N ASP A 50 9.30 -9.66 10.03
CA ASP A 50 8.19 -10.57 10.33
C ASP A 50 7.23 -10.76 9.14
N ASN A 51 7.02 -9.71 8.34
CA ASN A 51 6.16 -9.78 7.16
C ASN A 51 6.76 -10.63 6.03
N ALA A 52 8.09 -10.78 5.95
CA ALA A 52 8.74 -11.68 5.01
C ALA A 52 8.56 -13.15 5.44
N ILE A 53 8.69 -13.42 6.75
CA ILE A 53 8.48 -14.75 7.34
C ILE A 53 7.04 -15.20 7.15
N ALA A 54 6.07 -14.28 7.29
CA ALA A 54 4.65 -14.58 7.15
C ALA A 54 4.26 -15.01 5.73
N VAL A 55 4.98 -14.56 4.70
CA VAL A 55 4.64 -14.86 3.29
C VAL A 55 5.49 -15.97 2.68
N ASN A 56 6.63 -16.32 3.28
CA ASN A 56 7.54 -17.32 2.75
C ASN A 56 7.93 -18.30 3.86
N SER A 57 7.35 -19.50 3.81
CA SER A 57 7.55 -20.55 4.81
C SER A 57 9.01 -21.03 4.91
N ALA A 58 9.75 -21.02 3.81
CA ALA A 58 11.16 -21.40 3.79
C ALA A 58 12.05 -20.47 4.64
N LEU A 59 11.68 -19.19 4.81
CA LEU A 59 12.39 -18.30 5.74
C LEU A 59 12.27 -18.75 7.20
N SER A 60 11.15 -19.36 7.60
CA SER A 60 10.98 -19.84 8.97
C SER A 60 12.01 -20.92 9.32
N GLU A 61 12.30 -21.82 8.38
CA GLU A 61 13.32 -22.86 8.55
C GLU A 61 14.74 -22.27 8.60
N VAL A 62 15.01 -21.28 7.75
CA VAL A 62 16.30 -20.59 7.68
C VAL A 62 16.61 -19.82 8.96
N ILE A 63 15.63 -19.10 9.52
CA ILE A 63 15.75 -18.28 10.74
C ILE A 63 15.67 -19.14 12.02
N THR A 64 15.24 -20.39 11.91
CA THR A 64 15.44 -21.35 13.00
C THR A 64 16.91 -21.79 13.08
N THR A 65 17.61 -21.75 11.95
CA THR A 65 19.02 -22.17 11.81
C THR A 65 20.00 -20.99 11.96
N HIS A 66 19.59 -19.80 11.52
CA HIS A 66 20.33 -18.54 11.59
C HIS A 66 19.55 -17.54 12.45
N ASP A 67 20.20 -16.52 13.00
CA ASP A 67 19.46 -15.43 13.63
C ASP A 67 18.61 -14.68 12.57
N ARG A 68 17.78 -13.70 12.97
CA ARG A 68 17.00 -12.84 12.06
C ARG A 68 17.85 -11.98 11.12
N THR A 69 19.15 -12.17 11.13
CA THR A 69 20.14 -11.45 10.35
C THR A 69 20.86 -12.44 9.45
N LEU A 70 20.80 -12.20 8.15
CA LEU A 70 21.40 -13.02 7.12
C LEU A 70 22.56 -12.27 6.47
N ASP A 71 23.72 -12.92 6.39
CA ASP A 71 24.90 -12.34 5.76
C ASP A 71 25.08 -12.82 4.33
N PHE A 72 25.38 -11.86 3.45
CA PHE A 72 25.68 -12.09 2.04
C PHE A 72 26.98 -11.38 1.66
N GLY A 73 27.60 -11.82 0.56
CA GLY A 73 28.81 -11.18 0.05
C GLY A 73 28.54 -9.84 -0.65
N SER A 74 27.30 -9.59 -1.07
CA SER A 74 26.89 -8.36 -1.74
C SER A 74 25.37 -8.22 -1.76
N ARG A 75 24.89 -7.01 -2.08
CA ARG A 75 23.47 -6.77 -2.35
C ARG A 75 22.89 -7.65 -3.46
N ALA A 76 23.62 -7.83 -4.56
CA ALA A 76 23.16 -8.66 -5.68
C ALA A 76 22.98 -10.13 -5.27
N HIS A 77 23.82 -10.63 -4.35
CA HIS A 77 23.65 -11.96 -3.76
C HIS A 77 22.38 -12.05 -2.89
N ALA A 78 22.10 -11.03 -2.08
CA ALA A 78 20.89 -10.97 -1.28
C ALA A 78 19.62 -10.89 -2.15
N GLU A 79 19.65 -10.13 -3.24
CA GLU A 79 18.54 -10.02 -4.20
C GLU A 79 18.32 -11.33 -4.97
N ALA A 80 19.39 -12.01 -5.37
CA ALA A 80 19.31 -13.34 -5.99
C ALA A 80 18.74 -14.38 -5.02
N TYR A 81 19.14 -14.34 -3.74
CA TYR A 81 18.57 -15.20 -2.70
C TYR A 81 17.08 -14.93 -2.48
N ALA A 82 16.68 -13.66 -2.37
CA ALA A 82 15.26 -13.28 -2.28
C ALA A 82 14.46 -13.77 -3.51
N SER A 83 15.04 -13.71 -4.71
CA SER A 83 14.41 -14.22 -5.93
C SER A 83 14.28 -15.75 -5.94
N GLN A 84 15.29 -16.48 -5.45
CA GLN A 84 15.23 -17.94 -5.29
C GLN A 84 14.12 -18.36 -4.34
N LEU A 85 14.02 -17.67 -3.19
CA LEU A 85 12.95 -17.91 -2.21
C LEU A 85 11.57 -17.57 -2.78
N SER A 86 11.46 -16.44 -3.49
CA SER A 86 10.21 -16.00 -4.12
C SER A 86 9.71 -16.95 -5.21
N ALA A 87 10.61 -17.74 -5.82
CA ALA A 87 10.23 -18.77 -6.79
C ALA A 87 9.52 -19.96 -6.14
N GLY A 88 9.75 -20.19 -4.84
CA GLY A 88 9.14 -21.28 -4.08
C GLY A 88 7.81 -20.89 -3.43
N ASP A 89 7.77 -19.75 -2.75
CA ASP A 89 6.62 -19.31 -1.94
C ASP A 89 6.74 -17.81 -1.62
N GLY A 90 5.66 -17.02 -1.72
CA GLY A 90 5.64 -15.59 -1.34
C GLY A 90 6.65 -14.65 -2.03
N SER A 91 6.18 -13.57 -2.65
CA SER A 91 7.10 -12.59 -3.25
C SER A 91 7.88 -11.81 -2.18
N LEU A 92 9.21 -11.80 -2.30
CA LEU A 92 10.14 -11.12 -1.40
C LEU A 92 10.98 -10.09 -2.15
N ARG A 93 11.42 -9.04 -1.44
CA ARG A 93 12.38 -8.06 -1.95
C ARG A 93 13.39 -7.62 -0.90
N ILE A 94 14.54 -7.15 -1.38
CA ILE A 94 15.56 -6.46 -0.60
C ILE A 94 15.31 -4.95 -0.64
N GLN A 95 15.24 -4.32 0.53
CA GLN A 95 15.15 -2.86 0.68
C GLN A 95 16.35 -2.35 1.46
N ALA A 96 17.11 -1.41 0.90
CA ALA A 96 18.24 -0.79 1.59
C ALA A 96 17.82 -0.16 2.93
N ALA A 97 18.67 -0.28 3.95
CA ALA A 97 18.46 0.36 5.23
C ALA A 97 18.56 1.90 5.07
N PRO A 98 17.79 2.68 5.85
CA PRO A 98 17.97 4.13 5.91
C PRO A 98 19.39 4.52 6.32
N VAL A 99 19.92 5.60 5.76
CA VAL A 99 21.29 6.10 6.04
C VAL A 99 21.53 6.41 7.53
N ASN A 100 20.45 6.67 8.29
CA ASN A 100 20.50 6.96 9.72
C ASN A 100 19.89 5.83 10.56
N ASP A 101 19.84 4.60 10.04
CA ASP A 101 19.34 3.48 10.84
C ASP A 101 20.30 3.23 12.02
N PRO A 102 19.79 3.18 13.27
CA PRO A 102 20.62 2.91 14.43
C PRO A 102 21.11 1.45 14.49
N ARG A 103 20.59 0.55 13.64
CA ARG A 103 21.01 -0.85 13.54
C ARG A 103 22.16 -0.99 12.54
N ASP A 104 23.09 -1.88 12.85
CA ASP A 104 24.22 -2.24 11.99
C ASP A 104 23.78 -3.24 10.91
N VAL A 105 22.93 -2.80 9.98
CA VAL A 105 22.38 -3.60 8.88
C VAL A 105 22.37 -2.81 7.59
N ASP A 106 22.67 -3.46 6.48
CA ASP A 106 22.72 -2.83 5.16
C ASP A 106 21.35 -2.79 4.48
N ALA A 107 20.49 -3.77 4.76
CA ALA A 107 19.17 -3.88 4.17
C ALA A 107 18.17 -4.72 4.98
N TYR A 108 16.93 -4.72 4.51
CA TYR A 108 15.80 -5.48 5.02
C TYR A 108 15.27 -6.42 3.94
N LEU A 109 14.99 -7.67 4.32
CA LEU A 109 14.21 -8.60 3.51
C LEU A 109 12.73 -8.44 3.91
N LEU A 110 11.89 -8.10 2.93
CA LEU A 110 10.48 -7.75 3.09
C LEU A 110 9.63 -8.54 2.10
N ALA A 111 8.34 -8.75 2.42
CA ALA A 111 7.36 -9.11 1.41
C ALA A 111 7.27 -8.01 0.33
N ASP A 112 7.31 -8.41 -0.95
CA ASP A 112 7.31 -7.48 -2.07
C ASP A 112 5.95 -6.78 -2.26
N HIS A 113 4.87 -7.46 -1.85
CA HIS A 113 3.53 -6.90 -1.77
C HIS A 113 2.79 -7.50 -0.56
N THR A 114 2.11 -6.66 0.23
CA THR A 114 0.95 -7.15 1.00
C THR A 114 -0.10 -7.48 -0.05
N PRO A 115 -0.45 -8.75 -0.29
CA PRO A 115 -1.36 -9.08 -1.38
C PRO A 115 -2.66 -8.29 -1.21
N SER A 116 -3.23 -7.80 -2.32
CA SER A 116 -4.64 -7.41 -2.33
C SER A 116 -5.43 -8.64 -1.91
N ILE A 117 -5.97 -8.63 -0.70
CA ILE A 117 -6.67 -9.76 -0.11
C ILE A 117 -8.00 -9.88 -0.83
N SER A 118 -8.01 -10.70 -1.89
CA SER A 118 -9.21 -10.97 -2.69
C SER A 118 -9.95 -12.22 -2.22
N GLU A 119 -9.30 -13.07 -1.43
CA GLU A 119 -9.84 -14.34 -0.95
C GLU A 119 -9.78 -14.43 0.58
N PRO A 120 -10.73 -15.14 1.22
CA PRO A 120 -10.73 -15.32 2.67
C PRO A 120 -9.57 -16.22 3.12
N ALA A 121 -8.90 -15.83 4.21
CA ALA A 121 -7.89 -16.63 4.88
C ALA A 121 -8.49 -17.90 5.52
N ALA A 122 -9.76 -17.85 5.93
CA ALA A 122 -10.50 -19.00 6.44
C ALA A 122 -12.00 -18.88 6.20
N THR A 123 -12.66 -20.02 6.05
CA THR A 123 -14.13 -20.11 5.95
C THR A 123 -14.67 -21.12 6.95
N ASP A 124 -15.61 -20.70 7.80
CA ASP A 124 -16.34 -21.57 8.73
C ASP A 124 -17.86 -21.38 8.56
N GLY A 125 -18.50 -22.32 7.85
CA GLY A 125 -19.94 -22.28 7.56
C GLY A 125 -20.36 -21.03 6.78
N LYS A 126 -20.95 -20.05 7.49
CA LYS A 126 -21.41 -18.75 6.94
C LYS A 126 -20.52 -17.57 7.37
N THR A 127 -19.33 -17.87 7.88
CA THR A 127 -18.37 -16.89 8.36
C THR A 127 -17.14 -16.93 7.45
N TRP A 128 -16.73 -15.76 6.98
CA TRP A 128 -15.51 -15.58 6.19
C TRP A 128 -14.55 -14.70 6.98
N THR A 129 -13.32 -15.17 7.14
CA THR A 129 -12.23 -14.45 7.79
C THR A 129 -11.25 -13.98 6.73
N PHE A 130 -10.88 -12.71 6.78
CA PHE A 130 -9.90 -12.09 5.89
C PHE A 130 -8.75 -11.53 6.71
N ASP A 131 -7.54 -11.64 6.18
CA ASP A 131 -6.41 -10.87 6.70
C ASP A 131 -6.64 -9.37 6.46
N VAL A 132 -5.90 -8.53 7.17
CA VAL A 132 -5.95 -7.08 7.01
C VAL A 132 -4.62 -6.57 6.45
N GLY A 133 -4.68 -6.08 5.21
CA GLY A 133 -3.56 -5.46 4.52
C GLY A 133 -3.47 -3.95 4.72
N ALA A 134 -2.32 -3.38 4.35
CA ALA A 134 -2.05 -1.93 4.42
C ALA A 134 -3.13 -1.07 3.72
N ASN A 135 -3.71 -1.56 2.62
CA ASN A 135 -4.78 -0.87 1.90
C ASN A 135 -6.04 -0.68 2.76
N LEU A 136 -6.42 -1.68 3.56
CA LEU A 136 -7.59 -1.59 4.43
C LEU A 136 -7.34 -0.66 5.62
N TYR A 137 -6.11 -0.64 6.16
CA TYR A 137 -5.73 0.36 7.16
C TYR A 137 -5.77 1.79 6.60
N GLY A 138 -5.29 2.00 5.37
CA GLY A 138 -5.43 3.27 4.67
C GLY A 138 -6.89 3.71 4.56
N ALA A 139 -7.73 2.85 4.00
CA ALA A 139 -9.16 3.09 3.86
C ALA A 139 -9.86 3.34 5.21
N LEU A 140 -9.48 2.65 6.28
CA LEU A 140 -10.02 2.88 7.62
C LEU A 140 -9.67 4.28 8.15
N GLY A 141 -8.43 4.75 7.95
CA GLY A 141 -8.04 6.09 8.36
C GLY A 141 -8.77 7.19 7.59
N GLU A 142 -8.92 7.01 6.27
CA GLU A 142 -9.77 7.88 5.45
C GLU A 142 -11.21 7.89 5.96
N ALA A 143 -11.80 6.72 6.22
CA ALA A 143 -13.17 6.58 6.70
C ALA A 143 -13.39 7.23 8.08
N ILE A 144 -12.42 7.16 8.99
CA ILE A 144 -12.49 7.84 10.29
C ILE A 144 -12.56 9.37 10.11
N LEU A 145 -11.78 9.92 9.18
CA LEU A 145 -11.74 11.37 8.97
C LEU A 145 -12.92 11.90 8.15
N THR A 146 -13.44 11.09 7.22
CA THR A 146 -14.38 11.57 6.18
C THR A 146 -15.76 10.93 6.26
N GLY A 147 -15.91 9.81 6.98
CA GLY A 147 -17.15 9.04 7.01
C GLY A 147 -18.22 9.58 7.96
N ALA A 148 -17.85 10.45 8.90
CA ALA A 148 -18.81 11.12 9.77
C ALA A 148 -19.46 12.33 9.08
N SER A 149 -20.77 12.53 9.29
CA SER A 149 -21.49 13.71 8.78
C SER A 149 -20.91 15.04 9.27
N LYS A 150 -20.23 15.02 10.42
CA LYS A 150 -19.39 16.11 10.90
C LYS A 150 -17.96 15.60 11.12
N PRO A 151 -16.99 15.95 10.26
CA PRO A 151 -15.60 15.51 10.39
C PRO A 151 -14.90 16.28 11.50
N HIS A 152 -15.08 15.87 12.75
CA HIS A 152 -14.68 16.64 13.93
C HIS A 152 -13.19 17.02 13.95
N ALA A 153 -12.29 16.10 13.62
CA ALA A 153 -10.85 16.38 13.61
C ALA A 153 -10.48 17.49 12.62
N LEU A 154 -11.02 17.43 11.40
CA LEU A 154 -10.83 18.46 10.38
C LEU A 154 -11.49 19.77 10.79
N TYR A 155 -12.68 19.72 11.40
CA TYR A 155 -13.40 20.88 11.90
C TYR A 155 -12.58 21.65 12.94
N TYR A 156 -12.04 20.96 13.94
CA TYR A 156 -11.22 21.58 14.97
C TYR A 156 -9.93 22.17 14.38
N PHE A 157 -9.23 21.42 13.53
CA PHE A 157 -8.02 21.91 12.86
C PHE A 157 -8.29 23.19 12.05
N VAL A 158 -9.30 23.19 11.18
CA VAL A 158 -9.62 24.34 10.32
C VAL A 158 -10.03 25.55 11.15
N ARG A 159 -10.78 25.34 12.24
CA ARG A 159 -11.17 26.43 13.14
C ARG A 159 -9.96 27.09 13.81
N GLU A 160 -8.99 26.29 14.27
CA GLU A 160 -7.75 26.80 14.86
C GLU A 160 -6.86 27.48 13.82
N ASP A 161 -6.71 26.87 12.65
CA ASP A 161 -5.85 27.35 11.56
C ASP A 161 -6.34 28.65 10.90
N LEU A 162 -7.66 28.90 10.92
CA LEU A 162 -8.25 30.16 10.47
C LEU A 162 -8.40 31.20 11.59
N GLU A 163 -7.96 30.87 12.81
CA GLU A 163 -7.97 31.75 13.98
C GLU A 163 -9.34 32.40 14.25
N PHE A 164 -10.45 31.68 14.02
CA PHE A 164 -11.78 32.23 14.21
C PHE A 164 -12.10 32.45 15.69
N ASP A 165 -12.47 33.68 16.03
CA ASP A 165 -13.22 33.99 17.25
C ASP A 165 -14.71 33.68 17.04
N ASP A 166 -15.46 33.47 18.13
CA ASP A 166 -16.90 33.12 18.12
C ASP A 166 -17.80 34.18 17.42
N GLY A 167 -17.25 35.32 16.99
CA GLY A 167 -17.93 36.39 16.24
C GLY A 167 -17.48 36.59 14.78
N ASP A 168 -16.47 35.85 14.30
CA ASP A 168 -15.91 36.04 12.95
C ASP A 168 -16.72 35.36 11.84
N ILE A 169 -17.65 34.48 12.22
CA ILE A 169 -18.44 33.67 11.30
C ILE A 169 -19.92 33.96 11.53
N GLU A 170 -20.60 34.52 10.54
CA GLU A 170 -22.00 34.99 10.68
C GLU A 170 -22.97 33.81 10.88
N PHE A 171 -22.73 32.71 10.16
CA PHE A 171 -23.61 31.54 10.11
C PHE A 171 -22.96 30.27 10.67
N GLY A 172 -21.73 30.38 11.15
CA GLY A 172 -20.93 29.30 11.71
C GLY A 172 -20.15 28.48 10.67
N LEU A 173 -19.01 27.92 11.10
CA LEU A 173 -18.14 27.15 10.22
C LEU A 173 -18.83 25.88 9.71
N VAL A 174 -18.85 25.70 8.40
CA VAL A 174 -19.29 24.47 7.72
C VAL A 174 -18.10 23.90 6.95
N LEU A 175 -17.89 22.59 7.06
CA LEU A 175 -16.90 21.88 6.25
C LEU A 175 -17.60 20.99 5.23
N GLU A 176 -17.29 21.20 3.97
CA GLU A 176 -17.61 20.26 2.89
C GLU A 176 -16.38 19.42 2.58
N VAL A 177 -16.50 18.09 2.68
CA VAL A 177 -15.41 17.16 2.36
C VAL A 177 -15.78 16.41 1.09
N GLU A 178 -15.01 16.63 0.05
CA GLU A 178 -15.17 15.98 -1.25
C GLU A 178 -14.04 14.98 -1.45
N ARG A 179 -14.32 13.87 -2.15
CA ARG A 179 -13.26 12.98 -2.62
C ARG A 179 -12.37 13.74 -3.59
N GLY A 180 -11.05 13.55 -3.47
CA GLY A 180 -10.12 14.21 -4.35
C GLY A 180 -10.26 13.74 -5.80
N THR A 181 -10.02 14.68 -6.71
CA THR A 181 -9.96 14.43 -8.15
C THR A 181 -8.54 14.66 -8.65
N PRO A 182 -8.11 13.98 -9.74
CA PRO A 182 -6.77 14.18 -10.27
C PRO A 182 -6.53 15.65 -10.61
N ILE A 183 -5.47 16.22 -10.05
CA ILE A 183 -5.00 17.57 -10.34
C ILE A 183 -3.64 17.51 -11.01
N SER A 184 -3.43 18.49 -11.89
CA SER A 184 -2.14 18.74 -12.51
C SER A 184 -1.42 19.86 -11.79
N VAL A 185 -0.17 19.62 -11.44
CA VAL A 185 0.71 20.60 -10.80
C VAL A 185 1.90 20.85 -11.72
N ALA A 186 2.16 22.13 -11.99
CA ALA A 186 3.34 22.53 -12.74
C ALA A 186 4.60 22.24 -11.91
N HIS A 187 5.54 21.51 -12.49
CA HIS A 187 6.80 21.14 -11.85
C HIS A 187 7.96 21.39 -12.85
N PRO A 188 9.19 21.70 -12.39
CA PRO A 188 10.33 21.98 -13.27
C PRO A 188 10.60 20.92 -14.35
N ASP A 189 10.46 19.63 -13.99
CA ASP A 189 10.60 18.48 -14.90
C ASP A 189 9.34 18.17 -15.74
N GLY A 190 8.42 19.12 -15.88
CA GLY A 190 7.15 18.97 -16.56
C GLY A 190 5.98 18.68 -15.62
N GLU A 191 4.77 18.78 -16.16
CA GLU A 191 3.50 18.64 -15.42
C GLU A 191 3.40 17.28 -14.72
N LYS A 192 3.10 17.30 -13.42
CA LYS A 192 2.89 16.10 -12.60
C LYS A 192 1.43 16.01 -12.21
N ARG A 193 0.93 14.78 -12.15
CA ARG A 193 -0.44 14.49 -11.69
C ARG A 193 -0.41 13.92 -10.29
N TRP A 194 -1.29 14.43 -9.44
CA TRP A 194 -1.55 13.90 -8.11
C TRP A 194 -3.06 13.89 -7.88
N THR A 195 -3.54 12.86 -7.18
CA THR A 195 -4.95 12.79 -6.76
C THR A 195 -4.93 12.83 -5.24
N PRO A 196 -5.36 13.93 -4.61
CA PRO A 196 -5.51 13.98 -3.15
C PRO A 196 -6.55 12.94 -2.70
N ASP A 197 -6.47 12.51 -1.45
CA ASP A 197 -7.48 11.61 -0.88
C ASP A 197 -8.82 12.34 -0.70
N CYS A 198 -8.76 13.58 -0.19
CA CYS A 198 -9.91 14.47 -0.11
C CYS A 198 -9.55 15.94 -0.27
N ILE A 199 -10.57 16.74 -0.57
CA ILE A 199 -10.51 18.21 -0.59
C ILE A 199 -11.51 18.73 0.43
N VAL A 200 -11.05 19.55 1.36
CA VAL A 200 -11.88 20.18 2.40
C VAL A 200 -12.13 21.62 2.01
N ARG A 201 -13.39 22.04 1.95
CA ARG A 201 -13.79 23.45 1.79
C ARG A 201 -14.40 23.96 3.08
N ALA A 202 -13.81 25.01 3.62
CA ALA A 202 -14.30 25.73 4.77
C ALA A 202 -15.22 26.88 4.32
N LYS A 203 -16.44 26.96 4.87
CA LYS A 203 -17.45 27.96 4.49
C LYS A 203 -18.05 28.64 5.73
N ASP A 204 -18.51 29.88 5.56
CA ASP A 204 -19.36 30.58 6.54
C ASP A 204 -20.84 30.24 6.30
N GLY A 205 -21.33 29.20 6.96
CA GLY A 205 -22.67 28.66 6.73
C GLY A 205 -22.80 27.80 5.48
N TRP A 206 -23.98 27.21 5.31
CA TRP A 206 -24.26 26.24 4.24
C TRP A 206 -24.18 26.84 2.83
N ASP A 207 -24.66 28.07 2.66
CA ASP A 207 -24.66 28.80 1.39
C ASP A 207 -23.57 29.90 1.34
N GLY A 208 -22.65 29.88 2.31
CA GLY A 208 -21.58 30.86 2.43
C GLY A 208 -20.52 30.79 1.34
N CYS A 209 -19.71 31.83 1.28
CA CYS A 209 -18.49 31.81 0.48
C CYS A 209 -17.46 30.83 1.07
N VAL A 210 -16.61 30.28 0.20
CA VAL A 210 -15.49 29.44 0.62
C VAL A 210 -14.42 30.35 1.22
N LEU A 211 -14.15 30.15 2.51
CA LEU A 211 -13.14 30.86 3.28
C LEU A 211 -11.74 30.29 2.99
N SER A 212 -11.65 28.97 2.86
CA SER A 212 -10.39 28.27 2.62
C SER A 212 -10.62 26.90 1.98
N ARG A 213 -9.61 26.42 1.26
CA ARG A 213 -9.59 25.10 0.62
C ARG A 213 -8.32 24.35 1.02
N TYR A 214 -8.46 23.09 1.40
CA TYR A 214 -7.35 22.22 1.80
C TYR A 214 -7.33 20.98 0.93
N TYR A 215 -6.16 20.65 0.38
CA TYR A 215 -5.89 19.41 -0.35
C TYR A 215 -5.22 18.42 0.59
N CYS A 216 -5.82 17.26 0.82
CA CYS A 216 -5.40 16.36 1.89
C CYS A 216 -4.83 15.05 1.34
N GLU A 217 -3.73 14.61 1.93
CA GLU A 217 -3.20 13.25 1.82
C GLU A 217 -3.23 12.60 3.22
N ILE A 218 -3.89 11.46 3.34
CA ILE A 218 -4.17 10.74 4.58
C ILE A 218 -3.34 9.46 4.59
N LYS A 219 -2.64 9.21 5.70
CA LYS A 219 -1.91 7.96 5.92
C LYS A 219 -2.25 7.38 7.29
N THR A 220 -2.51 6.08 7.33
CA THR A 220 -2.78 5.35 8.58
C THR A 220 -1.55 4.60 9.05
N GLY A 221 -1.27 4.66 10.35
CA GLY A 221 -0.19 3.91 10.97
C GLY A 221 1.20 4.32 10.47
N ASN A 222 2.06 3.33 10.20
CA ASN A 222 3.45 3.52 9.79
C ASN A 222 3.62 3.71 8.27
N ALA A 223 2.52 3.86 7.53
CA ALA A 223 2.58 4.15 6.10
C ALA A 223 3.38 5.44 5.85
N SER A 224 4.34 5.34 4.94
CA SER A 224 5.18 6.46 4.51
C SER A 224 4.57 7.12 3.28
N PHE A 225 4.82 8.41 3.13
CA PHE A 225 4.50 9.13 1.90
C PHE A 225 5.55 8.80 0.85
N GLU A 226 5.13 8.51 -0.38
CA GLU A 226 6.07 8.28 -1.47
C GLU A 226 6.81 9.58 -1.82
N ARG A 227 8.10 9.48 -2.14
CA ARG A 227 8.96 10.65 -2.41
C ARG A 227 8.46 11.49 -3.59
N SER A 228 7.90 10.82 -4.61
CA SER A 228 7.28 11.44 -5.78
C SER A 228 6.00 12.20 -5.44
N GLN A 229 5.16 11.68 -4.54
CA GLN A 229 3.97 12.37 -4.03
C GLN A 229 4.38 13.59 -3.18
N GLY A 230 5.41 13.43 -2.35
CA GLY A 230 5.93 14.48 -1.49
C GLY A 230 6.34 15.75 -2.25
N MET A 231 7.04 15.59 -3.39
CA MET A 231 7.40 16.73 -4.24
C MET A 231 6.14 17.43 -4.74
N VAL A 232 5.25 16.74 -5.47
CA VAL A 232 4.05 17.36 -6.07
C VAL A 232 3.20 18.13 -5.06
N MET A 233 3.09 17.61 -3.84
CA MET A 233 2.41 18.28 -2.73
C MET A 233 3.11 19.57 -2.29
N GLU A 234 4.45 19.59 -2.24
CA GLU A 234 5.26 20.77 -1.91
C GLU A 234 5.12 21.86 -2.98
N GLU A 235 5.10 21.50 -4.27
CA GLU A 235 4.82 22.49 -5.33
C GLU A 235 3.41 23.08 -5.22
N LEU A 236 2.39 22.25 -4.94
CA LEU A 236 1.04 22.75 -4.77
C LEU A 236 0.91 23.61 -3.50
N ALA A 237 1.64 23.27 -2.43
CA ALA A 237 1.65 24.01 -1.17
C ALA A 237 2.16 25.45 -1.30
N ALA A 238 2.84 25.80 -2.40
CA ALA A 238 3.24 27.17 -2.69
C ALA A 238 2.06 28.09 -3.06
N GLN A 239 0.92 27.53 -3.46
CA GLN A 239 -0.24 28.28 -3.97
C GLN A 239 -1.53 27.95 -3.21
N GLU A 240 -1.65 26.72 -2.70
CA GLU A 240 -2.83 26.20 -2.03
C GLU A 240 -2.46 25.64 -0.66
N ARG A 241 -3.44 25.42 0.22
CA ARG A 241 -3.20 24.76 1.50
C ARG A 241 -3.20 23.25 1.30
N VAL A 242 -2.08 22.60 1.60
CA VAL A 242 -1.91 21.15 1.46
C VAL A 242 -1.66 20.51 2.83
N LEU A 243 -2.44 19.50 3.20
CA LEU A 243 -2.36 18.80 4.47
C LEU A 243 -1.81 17.39 4.30
N LYS A 244 -0.77 17.06 5.08
CA LYS A 244 -0.31 15.69 5.32
C LYS A 244 -0.90 15.21 6.64
N ILE A 245 -1.91 14.35 6.59
CA ILE A 245 -2.64 13.89 7.77
C ILE A 245 -2.18 12.48 8.11
N ARG A 246 -1.74 12.26 9.36
CA ARG A 246 -1.40 10.93 9.86
C ARG A 246 -2.41 10.49 10.91
N VAL A 247 -3.18 9.45 10.58
CA VAL A 247 -4.12 8.82 11.49
C VAL A 247 -3.39 7.71 12.26
N ARG A 248 -3.27 7.89 13.58
CA ARG A 248 -2.71 6.88 14.46
C ARG A 248 -3.86 6.08 15.06
N ILE A 249 -3.91 4.79 14.75
CA ILE A 249 -4.88 3.85 15.31
C ILE A 249 -4.07 2.79 16.04
N GLU A 250 -4.29 2.69 17.34
CA GLU A 250 -3.65 1.66 18.16
C GLU A 250 -4.46 0.35 18.08
N ASN A 251 -3.78 -0.78 18.20
CA ASN A 251 -4.39 -2.12 18.21
C ASN A 251 -5.22 -2.44 16.96
N LEU A 252 -4.68 -2.13 15.78
CA LEU A 252 -5.27 -2.51 14.51
C LEU A 252 -5.35 -4.05 14.40
N PRO A 253 -6.49 -4.61 13.99
CA PRO A 253 -6.66 -6.05 13.92
C PRO A 253 -5.93 -6.63 12.71
N GLU A 254 -5.25 -7.76 12.89
CA GLU A 254 -4.58 -8.50 11.80
C GLU A 254 -5.58 -9.25 10.91
N GLN A 255 -6.76 -9.57 11.45
CA GLN A 255 -7.83 -10.27 10.75
C GLN A 255 -9.20 -9.71 11.14
N TYR A 256 -10.17 -9.85 10.25
CA TYR A 256 -11.58 -9.64 10.58
C TYR A 256 -12.44 -10.79 10.03
N SER A 257 -13.51 -11.10 10.75
CA SER A 257 -14.51 -12.08 10.33
C SER A 257 -15.85 -11.40 10.11
N LEU A 258 -16.57 -11.81 9.08
CA LEU A 258 -17.91 -11.30 8.78
C LEU A 258 -18.89 -12.43 8.48
N ARG A 259 -20.17 -12.19 8.80
CA ARG A 259 -21.28 -13.08 8.49
C ARG A 259 -22.37 -12.29 7.78
N ILE A 260 -22.83 -12.83 6.66
CA ILE A 260 -23.90 -12.24 5.84
C ILE A 260 -25.14 -13.11 5.99
N ASN A 261 -26.26 -12.52 6.39
CA ASN A 261 -27.55 -13.20 6.45
C ASN A 261 -28.55 -12.46 5.55
N GLU A 262 -29.19 -13.21 4.65
CA GLU A 262 -30.31 -12.70 3.87
C GLU A 262 -31.56 -12.65 4.76
N VAL A 263 -32.32 -11.55 4.67
CA VAL A 263 -33.60 -11.40 5.37
C VAL A 263 -34.72 -11.60 4.36
N THR A 264 -35.58 -12.58 4.62
CA THR A 264 -36.81 -12.78 3.86
C THR A 264 -37.98 -12.09 4.56
N PRO A 265 -38.97 -11.57 3.82
CA PRO A 265 -40.20 -11.04 4.41
C PRO A 265 -40.89 -12.09 5.29
N ALA A 266 -41.52 -11.66 6.38
CA ALA A 266 -42.39 -12.55 7.15
C ALA A 266 -43.65 -12.87 6.33
N GLU A 267 -44.06 -14.15 6.31
CA GLU A 267 -45.36 -14.58 5.77
C GLU A 267 -46.54 -14.00 6.56
#